data_AF-A0A6A5A1P1-F1
#
_entry.id   AF-A0A6A5A1P1-F1
#
_cell.length_a   1.000
_cell.length_b   1.000
_cell.length_c   1.000
_cell.angle_alpha   90.00
_cell.angle_beta   90.00
_cell.angle_gamma   90.00
#
_symmetry.space_group_name_H-M   'P 1'
#
loop_
_entity.id
_entity.type
_entity.pdbx_description
1 polymer ?
#
loop_
_entity_poly.entity_id
_entity_poly.type
_entity_poly.pdbx_seq_one_letter_code
_entity_poly.pdbx_strand_id
1 'polypeptide(L)'
;MAVPSTHDAVRRTCMNAAWVKAQAATSKVDPSARDPATNRKVHPWLRPSLRSARFKVQDLRMTPNVYTATCGFQETVYGMGATVDASTGSIVNQGTVQGTFVAEWGGWPTHEVTSYVNAILLQEVLGYDVSFVYSSGTYSTERMSTMGRGLCTPTHLNPEVWTTSQMTTLKQHANESTMSNIGYWGRSGHYTLRANVQDALLGPLSVSGNLTRPISADFWREFTLTNELIEYFSVHQHNRSRIAKSKYCADGVGGCLDGCSKSHACTLNEAQGKPCMLVLNMRWAYDPGYLQAIMSNNNVPAYFCFAGDSGLQAYVVETMQNQGAITFYHYEPDMFHIDNAGKFARILWPLPDPAIVVTATGTFGELGYGKNTTNPVSVDYPQENLMKIYSNILRNDDFLSHYVNKLVLTQLDVTTMMADMAKFQASSTEPANF
;
A
#
# COMPACT_ATOMS: atom_id res chain seq x y z
N MET A 1 -16.14 9.80 -26.30
CA MET A 1 -15.56 11.14 -26.59
C MET A 1 -14.20 11.18 -25.94
N ALA A 2 -13.14 11.56 -26.65
CA ALA A 2 -11.80 11.60 -26.08
C ALA A 2 -11.64 12.84 -25.19
N VAL A 3 -11.24 12.64 -23.94
CA VAL A 3 -10.93 13.69 -22.96
C VAL A 3 -9.50 13.50 -22.45
N PRO A 4 -8.84 14.53 -21.90
CA PRO A 4 -7.55 14.35 -21.24
C PRO A 4 -7.62 13.23 -20.19
N SER A 5 -6.55 12.44 -20.08
CA SER A 5 -6.41 11.53 -18.93
C SER A 5 -6.44 12.32 -17.62
N THR A 6 -6.78 11.68 -16.50
CA THR A 6 -6.78 12.34 -15.20
C THR A 6 -5.38 12.86 -14.84
N HIS A 7 -4.34 12.10 -15.17
CA HIS A 7 -2.95 12.54 -15.05
C HIS A 7 -2.65 13.80 -15.87
N ASP A 8 -3.12 13.87 -17.12
CA ASP A 8 -2.90 15.03 -18.00
C ASP A 8 -3.72 16.25 -17.60
N ALA A 9 -4.93 16.07 -17.10
CA ALA A 9 -5.83 17.16 -16.70
C ALA A 9 -5.24 18.06 -15.61
N VAL A 10 -4.36 17.52 -14.77
CA VAL A 10 -3.73 18.22 -13.64
C VAL A 10 -2.26 18.57 -13.87
N ARG A 11 -1.70 18.30 -15.05
CA ARG A 11 -0.28 18.61 -15.32
C ARG A 11 -0.02 20.11 -15.28
N ARG A 12 1.01 20.51 -14.52
CA ARG A 12 1.52 21.89 -14.47
C ARG A 12 0.50 22.89 -13.91
N THR A 13 -0.48 22.44 -13.13
CA THR A 13 -1.51 23.29 -12.54
C THR A 13 -1.36 23.48 -11.02
N CYS A 14 -0.52 22.69 -10.35
CA CYS A 14 -0.48 22.65 -8.88
C CYS A 14 0.17 23.91 -8.27
N MET A 15 1.40 24.24 -8.68
CA MET A 15 2.16 25.38 -8.15
C MET A 15 1.80 26.66 -8.92
N ASN A 16 0.54 27.07 -8.89
CA ASN A 16 0.09 28.28 -9.59
C ASN A 16 0.45 29.58 -8.84
N ALA A 17 0.19 30.74 -9.46
CA ALA A 17 0.53 32.04 -8.87
C ALA A 17 -0.17 32.31 -7.52
N ALA A 18 -1.39 31.80 -7.33
CA ALA A 18 -2.11 31.94 -6.08
C ALA A 18 -1.46 31.10 -4.97
N TRP A 19 -1.08 29.86 -5.27
CA TRP A 19 -0.32 29.00 -4.36
C TRP A 19 1.00 29.66 -3.93
N VAL A 20 1.76 30.20 -4.87
CA VAL A 20 3.03 30.89 -4.58
C VAL A 20 2.81 32.08 -3.65
N LYS A 21 1.79 32.90 -3.92
CA LYS A 21 1.44 34.06 -3.08
C LYS A 21 1.05 33.63 -1.67
N ALA A 22 0.23 32.59 -1.54
CA ALA A 22 -0.18 32.06 -0.24
C ALA A 22 1.02 31.52 0.55
N GLN A 23 1.87 30.73 -0.10
CA GLN A 23 3.04 30.14 0.56
C GLN A 23 4.09 31.20 0.95
N ALA A 24 4.30 32.22 0.10
CA ALA A 24 5.12 33.38 0.44
C ALA A 24 4.63 34.10 1.69
N ALA A 25 3.32 34.32 1.81
CA ALA A 25 2.71 34.95 2.96
C ALA A 25 2.87 34.10 4.24
N THR A 26 2.60 32.80 4.16
CA THR A 26 2.75 31.86 5.28
C THR A 26 4.18 31.77 5.76
N SER A 27 5.14 31.66 4.84
CA SER A 27 6.56 31.58 5.16
C SER A 27 7.21 32.94 5.44
N LYS A 28 6.48 34.05 5.27
CA LYS A 28 6.96 35.43 5.42
C LYS A 28 8.22 35.73 4.60
N VAL A 29 8.22 35.29 3.34
CA VAL A 29 9.34 35.49 2.41
C VAL A 29 8.90 36.22 1.14
N ASP A 30 9.81 36.94 0.50
CA ASP A 30 9.59 37.50 -0.82
C ASP A 30 10.00 36.48 -1.92
N PRO A 31 9.05 35.96 -2.73
CA PRO A 31 9.34 34.99 -3.78
C PRO A 31 10.17 35.57 -4.95
N SER A 32 10.28 36.90 -5.01
CA SER A 32 11.07 37.62 -6.00
C SER A 32 12.46 38.02 -5.48
N ALA A 33 12.74 37.83 -4.19
CA ALA A 33 13.99 38.22 -3.55
C ALA A 33 15.21 37.66 -4.29
N ARG A 34 16.22 38.50 -4.45
CA ARG A 34 17.51 38.15 -5.05
C ARG A 34 18.64 38.45 -4.08
N ASP A 35 19.61 37.55 -4.06
CA ASP A 35 20.87 37.74 -3.36
C ASP A 35 21.60 38.96 -3.98
N PRO A 36 21.95 39.99 -3.20
CA PRO A 36 22.54 41.21 -3.75
C PRO A 36 23.89 41.02 -4.43
N ALA A 37 24.67 40.01 -4.02
CA ALA A 37 26.02 39.77 -4.54
C ALA A 37 26.02 38.95 -5.84
N THR A 38 25.11 37.99 -5.96
CA THR A 38 25.06 37.03 -7.07
C THR A 38 23.87 37.25 -8.01
N ASN A 39 22.93 38.12 -7.64
CA ASN A 39 21.65 38.36 -8.31
C ASN A 39 20.80 37.09 -8.51
N ARG A 40 21.11 35.99 -7.79
CA ARG A 40 20.36 34.74 -7.85
C ARG A 40 19.09 34.84 -7.01
N LYS A 41 18.02 34.16 -7.41
CA LYS A 41 16.81 34.08 -6.58
C LYS A 41 17.15 33.41 -5.24
N VAL A 42 16.73 34.02 -4.14
CA VAL A 42 16.91 33.47 -2.79
C VAL A 42 15.99 32.24 -2.60
N HIS A 43 14.79 32.29 -3.17
CA HIS A 43 13.81 31.20 -3.14
C HIS A 43 13.49 30.71 -4.56
N PRO A 44 14.44 30.02 -5.23
CA PRO A 44 14.28 29.65 -6.65
C PRO A 44 13.11 28.70 -6.92
N TRP A 45 12.65 28.00 -5.88
CA TRP A 45 11.56 27.01 -5.91
C TRP A 45 10.17 27.61 -5.65
N LEU A 46 10.11 28.77 -4.99
CA LEU A 46 8.85 29.46 -4.70
C LEU A 46 8.43 30.30 -5.90
N ARG A 47 8.00 29.62 -6.96
CA ARG A 47 7.64 30.24 -8.25
C ARG A 47 6.46 29.51 -8.90
N PRO A 48 5.75 30.17 -9.82
CA PRO A 48 4.72 29.48 -10.60
C PRO A 48 5.31 28.34 -11.42
N SER A 49 4.50 27.31 -11.66
CA SER A 49 4.83 26.11 -12.42
C SER A 49 5.50 26.44 -13.76
N LEU A 50 6.51 25.63 -14.10
CA LEU A 50 7.09 25.66 -15.44
C LEU A 50 6.02 25.34 -16.49
N ARG A 51 5.94 26.14 -17.56
CA ARG A 51 4.95 25.95 -18.62
C ARG A 51 5.29 24.83 -19.61
N SER A 52 6.55 24.41 -19.66
CA SER A 52 7.03 23.37 -20.56
C SER A 52 8.25 22.67 -19.98
N ALA A 53 8.55 21.47 -20.48
CA ALA A 53 9.78 20.78 -20.16
C ALA A 53 10.99 21.59 -20.63
N ARG A 54 12.07 21.47 -19.84
CA ARG A 54 13.39 22.02 -20.08
C ARG A 54 14.41 20.93 -20.41
N PHE A 55 14.14 19.72 -19.93
CA PHE A 55 15.03 18.58 -20.01
C PHE A 55 14.30 17.36 -20.56
N LYS A 56 15.06 16.44 -21.16
CA LYS A 56 14.61 15.12 -21.60
C LYS A 56 15.45 14.06 -20.91
N VAL A 57 14.83 12.95 -20.53
CA VAL A 57 15.56 11.79 -20.03
C VAL A 57 16.19 11.04 -21.21
N GLN A 58 17.49 10.75 -21.10
CA GLN A 58 18.21 9.97 -22.10
C GLN A 58 18.21 8.50 -21.67
N ASP A 59 17.30 7.71 -22.26
CA ASP A 59 17.25 6.26 -22.08
C ASP A 59 17.14 5.58 -23.44
N LEU A 60 18.15 4.79 -23.79
CA LEU A 60 18.25 4.09 -25.07
C LEU A 60 17.17 3.01 -25.24
N ARG A 61 16.56 2.55 -24.15
CA ARG A 61 15.45 1.58 -24.18
C ARG A 61 14.16 2.20 -24.70
N MET A 62 14.01 3.53 -24.60
CA MET A 62 12.80 4.26 -25.00
C MET A 62 12.69 4.43 -26.52
N THR A 63 12.58 3.33 -27.24
CA THR A 63 12.33 3.30 -28.69
C THR A 63 10.84 3.54 -29.01
N PRO A 64 10.48 3.95 -30.24
CA PRO A 64 9.10 4.27 -30.59
C PRO A 64 8.07 3.15 -30.33
N ASN A 65 8.50 1.87 -30.32
CA ASN A 65 7.61 0.71 -30.20
C ASN A 65 7.61 0.09 -28.80
N VAL A 66 8.36 0.64 -27.85
CA VAL A 66 8.67 -0.05 -26.59
C VAL A 66 7.43 -0.32 -25.74
N TYR A 67 6.51 0.65 -25.64
CA TYR A 67 5.27 0.53 -24.85
C TYR A 67 4.08 0.10 -25.71
N THR A 68 4.26 -0.88 -26.58
CA THR A 68 3.20 -1.40 -27.44
C THR A 68 2.96 -2.87 -27.17
N ALA A 69 1.75 -3.34 -27.45
CA ALA A 69 1.41 -4.76 -27.37
C ALA A 69 2.38 -5.64 -28.19
N THR A 70 2.93 -5.13 -29.30
CA THR A 70 3.92 -5.82 -30.13
C THR A 70 5.23 -6.10 -29.39
N CYS A 71 5.64 -5.24 -28.47
CA CYS A 71 6.80 -5.51 -27.62
C CYS A 71 6.47 -6.56 -26.54
N GLY A 72 5.18 -6.78 -26.25
CA GLY A 72 4.73 -7.61 -25.13
C GLY A 72 4.36 -6.80 -23.89
N PHE A 73 4.18 -5.49 -24.04
CA PHE A 73 3.63 -4.63 -23.00
C PHE A 73 2.15 -4.96 -22.75
N GLN A 74 1.76 -5.15 -21.50
CA GLN A 74 0.38 -5.49 -21.13
C GLN A 74 -0.23 -4.50 -20.13
N GLU A 75 0.58 -3.65 -19.52
CA GLU A 75 0.12 -2.69 -18.53
C GLU A 75 -0.40 -1.40 -19.18
N THR A 76 -0.97 -0.52 -18.37
CA THR A 76 -1.46 0.80 -18.81
C THR A 76 -0.34 1.82 -18.70
N VAL A 77 -0.17 2.68 -19.70
CA VAL A 77 0.80 3.78 -19.65
C VAL A 77 0.19 5.10 -20.11
N TYR A 78 0.42 6.15 -19.34
CA TYR A 78 -0.04 7.50 -19.62
C TYR A 78 1.16 8.39 -19.93
N GLY A 79 1.37 8.64 -21.22
CA GLY A 79 2.36 9.58 -21.72
C GLY A 79 1.91 11.03 -21.59
N MET A 80 2.74 11.95 -22.08
CA MET A 80 2.38 13.37 -22.17
C MET A 80 1.30 13.59 -23.24
N GLY A 81 0.19 14.21 -22.85
CA GLY A 81 -0.96 14.46 -23.71
C GLY A 81 -1.82 13.21 -23.97
N ALA A 82 -1.80 12.25 -23.03
CA ALA A 82 -2.64 11.07 -23.13
C ALA A 82 -4.13 11.47 -23.04
N THR A 83 -4.96 10.78 -23.81
CA THR A 83 -6.42 10.94 -23.79
C THR A 83 -7.09 9.61 -23.57
N VAL A 84 -8.22 9.65 -22.88
CA VAL A 84 -9.04 8.48 -22.56
C VAL A 84 -10.45 8.69 -23.11
N ASP A 85 -11.17 7.60 -23.33
CA ASP A 85 -12.59 7.68 -23.61
C ASP A 85 -13.35 8.01 -22.33
N ALA A 86 -14.11 9.10 -22.36
CA ALA A 86 -14.82 9.63 -21.19
C ALA A 86 -15.81 8.64 -20.52
N SER A 87 -16.30 7.63 -21.26
CA SER A 87 -17.28 6.67 -20.72
C SER A 87 -16.65 5.41 -20.13
N THR A 88 -15.47 5.03 -20.62
CA THR A 88 -14.81 3.77 -20.22
C THR A 88 -13.49 3.98 -19.47
N GLY A 89 -12.91 5.19 -19.51
CA GLY A 89 -11.55 5.45 -19.01
C GLY A 89 -10.43 4.79 -19.83
N SER A 90 -10.77 4.08 -20.91
CA SER A 90 -9.79 3.38 -21.74
C SER A 90 -8.95 4.37 -22.53
N ILE A 91 -7.64 4.10 -22.66
CA ILE A 91 -6.72 4.94 -23.43
C ILE A 91 -7.16 4.97 -24.91
N VAL A 92 -7.38 6.18 -25.42
CA VAL A 92 -7.62 6.47 -26.83
C VAL A 92 -6.33 6.92 -27.51
N ASN A 93 -5.55 7.76 -26.83
CA ASN A 93 -4.21 8.16 -27.24
C ASN A 93 -3.28 8.02 -26.03
N GLN A 94 -2.20 7.25 -26.20
CA GLN A 94 -1.20 7.03 -25.18
C GLN A 94 -0.38 8.30 -24.85
N GLY A 95 -0.31 9.26 -25.76
CA GLY A 95 0.55 10.42 -25.62
C GLY A 95 2.03 10.11 -25.88
N THR A 96 2.89 11.09 -25.64
CA THR A 96 4.34 10.96 -25.86
C THR A 96 5.04 10.45 -24.61
N VAL A 97 5.66 9.26 -24.70
CA VAL A 97 6.46 8.70 -23.60
C VAL A 97 7.96 8.94 -23.82
N GLN A 98 8.45 8.89 -25.06
CA GLN A 98 9.88 9.03 -25.36
C GLN A 98 10.46 10.35 -24.83
N GLY A 99 11.56 10.25 -24.07
CA GLY A 99 12.27 11.40 -23.50
C GLY A 99 11.64 11.96 -22.22
N THR A 100 10.55 11.36 -21.72
CA THR A 100 9.95 11.69 -20.44
C THR A 100 10.56 10.86 -19.31
N PHE A 101 10.37 11.31 -18.07
CA PHE A 101 10.66 10.53 -16.88
C PHE A 101 9.52 9.54 -16.60
N VAL A 102 9.77 8.24 -16.67
CA VAL A 102 8.74 7.22 -16.47
C VAL A 102 8.71 6.75 -15.02
N ALA A 103 7.62 7.06 -14.31
CA ALA A 103 7.37 6.63 -12.95
C ALA A 103 6.32 5.52 -12.92
N GLU A 104 6.49 4.54 -12.04
CA GLU A 104 5.39 3.64 -11.69
C GLU A 104 4.31 4.43 -10.94
N TRP A 105 3.07 4.03 -11.17
CA TRP A 105 1.89 4.47 -10.44
C TRP A 105 1.08 3.21 -10.05
N GLY A 106 0.81 3.04 -8.76
CA GLY A 106 0.11 1.90 -8.20
C GLY A 106 -1.27 2.31 -7.69
N GLY A 107 -2.20 1.36 -7.64
CA GLY A 107 -3.59 1.63 -7.23
C GLY A 107 -3.81 1.67 -5.72
N TRP A 108 -2.79 2.02 -4.92
CA TRP A 108 -2.95 2.19 -3.47
C TRP A 108 -2.51 3.58 -3.03
N PRO A 109 -3.18 4.19 -2.03
CA PRO A 109 -3.16 5.65 -1.84
C PRO A 109 -1.77 6.25 -1.58
N THR A 110 -0.91 5.57 -0.82
CA THR A 110 0.42 6.08 -0.47
C THR A 110 1.37 6.09 -1.66
N HIS A 111 1.24 5.10 -2.55
CA HIS A 111 1.96 5.05 -3.81
C HIS A 111 1.46 6.12 -4.77
N GLU A 112 0.15 6.34 -4.85
CA GLU A 112 -0.45 7.43 -5.63
C GLU A 112 0.09 8.79 -5.16
N VAL A 113 -0.02 9.09 -3.86
CA VAL A 113 0.48 10.34 -3.26
C VAL A 113 1.95 10.55 -3.60
N THR A 114 2.79 9.53 -3.37
CA THR A 114 4.22 9.67 -3.62
C THR A 114 4.55 9.80 -5.11
N SER A 115 3.84 9.09 -5.98
CA SER A 115 3.95 9.20 -7.44
C SER A 115 3.62 10.62 -7.92
N TYR A 116 2.51 11.18 -7.44
CA TYR A 116 2.09 12.54 -7.81
C TYR A 116 3.01 13.62 -7.26
N VAL A 117 3.48 13.50 -6.02
CA VAL A 117 4.45 14.45 -5.45
C VAL A 117 5.75 14.46 -6.28
N ASN A 118 6.27 13.28 -6.64
CA ASN A 118 7.42 13.18 -7.55
C ASN A 118 7.12 13.86 -8.89
N ALA A 119 5.96 13.56 -9.48
CA ALA A 119 5.59 14.09 -10.78
C ALA A 119 5.41 15.61 -10.80
N ILE A 120 4.83 16.20 -9.73
CA ILE A 120 4.68 17.65 -9.58
C ILE A 120 6.05 18.30 -9.48
N LEU A 121 6.93 17.80 -8.61
CA LEU A 121 8.27 18.37 -8.45
C LEU A 121 9.08 18.26 -9.74
N LEU A 122 9.06 17.10 -10.40
CA LEU A 122 9.75 16.89 -11.69
C LEU A 122 9.22 17.82 -12.79
N GLN A 123 7.90 17.95 -12.94
CA GLN A 123 7.30 18.74 -14.03
C GLN A 123 7.33 20.25 -13.76
N GLU A 124 6.93 20.65 -12.57
CA GLU A 124 6.61 22.05 -12.25
C GLU A 124 7.82 22.80 -11.69
N VAL A 125 8.74 22.09 -11.03
CA VAL A 125 9.91 22.69 -10.40
C VAL A 125 11.16 22.44 -11.23
N LEU A 126 11.44 21.18 -11.57
CA LEU A 126 12.69 20.77 -12.20
C LEU A 126 12.66 20.92 -13.72
N GLY A 127 11.52 20.63 -14.36
CA GLY A 127 11.30 20.79 -15.79
C GLY A 127 11.50 19.53 -16.62
N TYR A 128 11.24 18.35 -16.07
CA TYR A 128 11.11 17.10 -16.83
C TYR A 128 9.63 16.80 -17.06
N ASP A 129 9.26 16.37 -18.25
CA ASP A 129 7.95 15.75 -18.44
C ASP A 129 7.93 14.34 -17.82
N VAL A 130 6.79 13.90 -17.32
CA VAL A 130 6.65 12.62 -16.59
C VAL A 130 5.61 11.74 -17.28
N SER A 131 5.90 10.46 -17.47
CA SER A 131 4.90 9.48 -17.89
C SER A 131 4.65 8.48 -16.76
N PHE A 132 3.45 7.92 -16.69
CA PHE A 132 3.08 6.94 -15.66
C PHE A 132 2.88 5.57 -16.27
N VAL A 133 3.43 4.53 -15.63
CA VAL A 133 3.14 3.13 -15.94
C VAL A 133 2.40 2.53 -14.75
N TYR A 134 1.23 1.96 -14.98
CA TYR A 134 0.48 1.26 -13.94
C TYR A 134 1.21 -0.03 -13.53
N SER A 135 1.40 -0.25 -12.23
CA SER A 135 2.18 -1.37 -11.72
C SER A 135 1.80 -1.80 -10.30
N SER A 136 1.92 -3.10 -10.01
CA SER A 136 1.77 -3.69 -8.68
C SER A 136 3.06 -3.71 -7.83
N GLY A 137 4.16 -3.08 -8.29
CA GLY A 137 5.44 -2.97 -7.57
C GLY A 137 6.37 -4.19 -7.61
N THR A 138 5.88 -5.40 -7.88
CA THR A 138 6.65 -6.67 -7.80
C THR A 138 7.84 -6.77 -8.74
N TYR A 139 7.71 -6.27 -9.97
CA TYR A 139 8.73 -6.40 -11.02
C TYR A 139 9.49 -5.08 -11.27
N SER A 140 9.59 -4.23 -10.24
CA SER A 140 10.17 -2.90 -10.37
C SER A 140 11.62 -2.92 -10.89
N THR A 141 12.47 -3.79 -10.33
CA THR A 141 13.88 -3.88 -10.75
C THR A 141 14.02 -4.45 -12.17
N GLU A 142 13.15 -5.38 -12.56
CA GLU A 142 13.12 -5.93 -13.92
C GLU A 142 12.75 -4.85 -14.95
N ARG A 143 11.72 -4.04 -14.68
CA ARG A 143 11.34 -2.89 -15.54
C ARG A 143 12.42 -1.82 -15.63
N MET A 144 13.23 -1.66 -14.58
CA MET A 144 14.36 -0.74 -14.56
C MET A 144 15.63 -1.28 -15.23
N SER A 145 15.65 -2.57 -15.58
CA SER A 145 16.79 -3.24 -16.19
C SER A 145 16.82 -3.12 -17.71
N THR A 146 17.95 -3.43 -18.32
CA THR A 146 18.14 -3.51 -19.78
C THR A 146 17.69 -4.86 -20.36
N MET A 147 17.05 -5.71 -19.55
CA MET A 147 16.57 -7.03 -19.92
C MET A 147 15.14 -7.28 -19.40
N GLY A 148 14.58 -8.45 -19.70
CA GLY A 148 13.25 -8.84 -19.25
C GLY A 148 12.18 -7.80 -19.60
N ARG A 149 11.32 -7.47 -18.65
CA ARG A 149 10.29 -6.42 -18.80
C ARG A 149 10.85 -5.05 -19.18
N GLY A 150 12.05 -4.68 -18.76
CA GLY A 150 12.63 -3.38 -19.06
C GLY A 150 12.90 -3.14 -20.55
N LEU A 151 12.88 -4.19 -21.38
CA LEU A 151 12.92 -4.09 -22.84
C LEU A 151 11.66 -3.52 -23.47
N CYS A 152 10.51 -3.62 -22.77
CA CYS A 152 9.18 -3.21 -23.27
C CYS A 152 8.41 -2.31 -22.30
N THR A 153 8.98 -2.11 -21.11
CA THR A 153 8.44 -1.22 -20.08
C THR A 153 9.58 -0.53 -19.34
N PRO A 154 10.48 0.19 -20.06
CA PRO A 154 11.55 0.87 -19.38
C PRO A 154 10.96 1.85 -18.37
N THR A 155 11.29 1.65 -17.09
CA THR A 155 10.84 2.50 -16.00
C THR A 155 12.06 3.14 -15.35
N HIS A 156 11.90 4.38 -14.86
CA HIS A 156 12.95 5.11 -14.19
C HIS A 156 12.80 5.09 -12.67
N LEU A 157 11.58 5.07 -12.15
CA LEU A 157 11.31 5.14 -10.71
C LEU A 157 10.08 4.31 -10.34
N ASN A 158 10.20 3.47 -9.31
CA ASN A 158 9.08 3.11 -8.48
C ASN A 158 9.20 3.91 -7.17
N PRO A 159 8.24 4.82 -6.90
CA PRO A 159 8.33 5.70 -5.77
C PRO A 159 8.10 5.01 -4.42
N GLU A 160 7.44 3.85 -4.35
CA GLU A 160 7.17 3.12 -3.10
C GLU A 160 7.15 1.59 -3.32
N VAL A 161 7.99 0.87 -2.58
CA VAL A 161 8.11 -0.59 -2.62
C VAL A 161 8.16 -1.15 -1.20
N TRP A 162 7.26 -2.10 -0.94
CA TRP A 162 7.28 -2.99 0.22
C TRP A 162 8.26 -4.12 -0.04
N THR A 163 9.45 -4.02 0.55
CA THR A 163 10.59 -4.85 0.13
C THR A 163 10.58 -6.23 0.74
N THR A 164 10.03 -6.38 1.95
CA THR A 164 10.11 -7.63 2.72
C THR A 164 9.44 -8.79 1.99
N SER A 165 8.27 -8.57 1.39
CA SER A 165 7.50 -9.59 0.67
C SER A 165 7.99 -9.86 -0.76
N GLN A 166 8.89 -9.05 -1.30
CA GLN A 166 9.26 -9.06 -2.73
C GLN A 166 10.76 -9.24 -2.99
N MET A 167 11.57 -9.36 -1.93
CA MET A 167 13.03 -9.30 -2.01
C MET A 167 13.64 -10.34 -2.97
N THR A 168 13.08 -11.55 -3.03
CA THR A 168 13.54 -12.61 -3.95
C THR A 168 13.44 -12.17 -5.41
N THR A 169 12.31 -11.57 -5.80
CA THR A 169 12.10 -11.05 -7.17
C THR A 169 12.96 -9.81 -7.41
N LEU A 170 12.98 -8.86 -6.46
CA LEU A 170 13.72 -7.61 -6.61
C LEU A 170 15.24 -7.85 -6.82
N LYS A 171 15.81 -8.86 -6.16
CA LYS A 171 17.23 -9.23 -6.27
C LYS A 171 17.67 -9.70 -7.65
N GLN A 172 16.77 -10.20 -8.49
CA GLN A 172 17.12 -10.77 -9.81
C GLN A 172 17.76 -9.74 -10.76
N HIS A 173 17.32 -8.48 -10.66
CA HIS A 173 17.79 -7.36 -11.50
C HIS A 173 18.33 -6.19 -10.67
N ALA A 174 18.73 -6.44 -9.43
CA ALA A 174 19.15 -5.37 -8.51
C ALA A 174 20.44 -4.65 -8.94
N ASN A 175 21.29 -5.28 -9.76
CA ASN A 175 22.52 -4.69 -10.30
C ASN A 175 22.27 -3.47 -11.23
N GLU A 176 21.08 -3.35 -11.82
CA GLU A 176 20.71 -2.27 -12.74
C GLU A 176 19.79 -1.21 -12.11
N SER A 177 19.56 -1.32 -10.80
CA SER A 177 18.76 -0.36 -10.05
C SER A 177 19.51 0.11 -8.80
N THR A 178 19.02 1.20 -8.22
CA THR A 178 19.42 1.67 -6.90
C THR A 178 18.19 1.75 -6.02
N MET A 179 18.32 1.25 -4.79
CA MET A 179 17.29 1.32 -3.77
C MET A 179 17.68 2.37 -2.73
N SER A 180 16.71 3.15 -2.27
CA SER A 180 16.92 4.17 -1.24
C SER A 180 15.67 4.36 -0.40
N ASN A 181 15.82 4.88 0.81
CA ASN A 181 14.69 5.11 1.70
C ASN A 181 13.78 6.21 1.14
N ILE A 182 12.47 5.99 1.23
CA ILE A 182 11.44 6.95 0.83
C ILE A 182 11.14 8.00 1.92
N GLY A 183 11.47 7.71 3.19
CA GLY A 183 11.32 8.60 4.34
C GLY A 183 10.19 8.23 5.32
N TYR A 184 9.33 7.26 4.97
CA TYR A 184 8.27 6.75 5.83
C TYR A 184 8.27 5.21 5.86
N TRP A 185 7.50 4.64 6.78
CA TRP A 185 7.47 3.20 7.03
C TRP A 185 6.08 2.64 6.80
N GLY A 186 6.05 1.33 6.55
CA GLY A 186 4.85 0.52 6.44
C GLY A 186 4.85 -0.58 7.48
N ARG A 187 3.66 -1.03 7.89
CA ARG A 187 3.49 -2.16 8.78
C ARG A 187 2.15 -2.84 8.56
N SER A 188 2.20 -4.10 8.17
CA SER A 188 1.05 -5.01 8.20
C SER A 188 0.72 -5.45 9.62
N GLY A 189 -0.50 -5.93 9.87
CA GLY A 189 -0.90 -6.29 11.22
C GLY A 189 -2.24 -6.96 11.37
N HIS A 190 -2.45 -7.41 12.61
CA HIS A 190 -3.72 -7.88 13.11
C HIS A 190 -4.37 -6.77 13.95
N TYR A 191 -5.64 -6.49 13.69
CA TYR A 191 -6.36 -5.39 14.31
C TYR A 191 -7.72 -5.85 14.83
N THR A 192 -8.24 -5.12 15.80
CA THR A 192 -9.62 -5.17 16.27
C THR A 192 -10.14 -3.75 16.49
N LEU A 193 -11.40 -3.59 16.88
CA LEU A 193 -11.97 -2.29 17.21
C LEU A 193 -11.51 -1.85 18.61
N ARG A 194 -11.22 -0.56 18.80
CA ARG A 194 -10.97 0.00 20.15
C ARG A 194 -12.15 -0.22 21.09
N ALA A 195 -13.37 -0.21 20.54
CA ALA A 195 -14.57 -0.52 21.30
C ALA A 195 -14.55 -1.97 21.83
N ASN A 196 -14.03 -2.94 21.07
CA ASN A 196 -13.90 -4.32 21.54
C ASN A 196 -12.86 -4.44 22.67
N VAL A 197 -11.76 -3.69 22.60
CA VAL A 197 -10.79 -3.62 23.71
C VAL A 197 -11.42 -3.02 24.96
N GLN A 198 -12.13 -1.90 24.82
CA GLN A 198 -12.80 -1.24 25.95
C GLN A 198 -13.86 -2.13 26.59
N ASP A 199 -14.67 -2.81 25.79
CA ASP A 199 -15.71 -3.73 26.27
C ASP A 199 -15.10 -4.98 26.93
N ALA A 200 -14.07 -5.60 26.35
CA ALA A 200 -13.42 -6.77 26.94
C ALA A 200 -12.73 -6.46 28.28
N LEU A 201 -12.23 -5.24 28.47
CA LEU A 201 -11.66 -4.77 29.74
C LEU A 201 -12.72 -4.62 30.85
N LEU A 202 -14.01 -4.60 30.53
CA LEU A 202 -15.08 -4.60 31.52
C LEU A 202 -15.28 -5.99 32.16
N GLY A 203 -14.75 -7.06 31.56
CA GLY A 203 -14.87 -8.42 32.06
C GLY A 203 -16.33 -8.85 32.22
N PRO A 204 -16.79 -9.23 33.42
CA PRO A 204 -18.19 -9.61 33.65
C PRO A 204 -19.24 -8.53 33.32
N LEU A 205 -18.81 -7.28 33.14
CA LEU A 205 -19.66 -6.16 32.74
C LEU A 205 -19.66 -5.90 31.22
N SER A 206 -18.97 -6.73 30.43
CA SER A 206 -19.02 -6.68 28.96
C SER A 206 -20.45 -6.89 28.48
N VAL A 207 -20.84 -6.11 27.46
CA VAL A 207 -22.16 -6.24 26.81
C VAL A 207 -22.10 -7.10 25.55
N SER A 208 -20.89 -7.34 25.02
CA SER A 208 -20.67 -8.12 23.80
C SER A 208 -20.23 -9.57 24.07
N GLY A 209 -19.76 -9.90 25.28
CA GLY A 209 -19.32 -11.26 25.61
C GLY A 209 -19.49 -11.64 27.08
N ASN A 210 -19.40 -12.94 27.33
CA ASN A 210 -19.49 -13.52 28.67
C ASN A 210 -18.08 -13.77 29.23
N LEU A 211 -17.43 -12.72 29.70
CA LEU A 211 -16.04 -12.76 30.17
C LEU A 211 -15.99 -12.88 31.70
N THR A 212 -15.13 -13.76 32.23
CA THR A 212 -15.06 -13.98 33.68
C THR A 212 -14.18 -12.94 34.39
N ARG A 213 -13.35 -12.21 33.64
CA ARG A 213 -12.46 -11.16 34.12
C ARG A 213 -12.20 -10.13 33.03
N PRO A 214 -11.67 -8.94 33.39
CA PRO A 214 -11.07 -8.03 32.41
C PRO A 214 -10.01 -8.72 31.54
N ILE A 215 -10.11 -8.55 30.23
CA ILE A 215 -9.21 -9.14 29.22
C ILE A 215 -8.73 -8.05 28.25
N SER A 216 -7.44 -8.05 27.93
CA SER A 216 -6.85 -7.15 26.93
C SER A 216 -7.01 -7.77 25.53
N ALA A 217 -8.08 -7.42 24.82
CA ALA A 217 -8.36 -7.97 23.48
C ALA A 217 -7.31 -7.60 22.41
N ASP A 218 -6.40 -6.67 22.73
CA ASP A 218 -5.27 -6.22 21.92
C ASP A 218 -3.94 -6.90 22.29
N PHE A 219 -3.94 -7.96 23.11
CA PHE A 219 -2.74 -8.70 23.47
C PHE A 219 -2.86 -10.20 23.19
N TRP A 220 -1.99 -10.72 22.32
CA TRP A 220 -2.10 -12.08 21.76
C TRP A 220 -2.22 -13.20 22.80
N ARG A 221 -1.57 -13.03 23.96
CA ARG A 221 -1.51 -14.09 24.97
C ARG A 221 -2.91 -14.39 25.52
N GLU A 222 -3.81 -13.41 25.54
CA GLU A 222 -5.18 -13.60 26.01
C GLU A 222 -5.96 -14.65 25.20
N PHE A 223 -5.65 -14.79 23.91
CA PHE A 223 -6.24 -15.82 23.03
C PHE A 223 -5.75 -17.25 23.31
N THR A 224 -4.73 -17.40 24.17
CA THR A 224 -4.14 -18.71 24.53
C THR A 224 -4.46 -19.15 25.94
N LEU A 225 -4.95 -18.24 26.80
CA LEU A 225 -5.20 -18.50 28.21
C LEU A 225 -6.57 -19.14 28.45
N THR A 226 -7.61 -18.65 27.76
CA THR A 226 -8.99 -19.15 27.85
C THR A 226 -9.68 -19.08 26.49
N ASN A 227 -10.83 -19.75 26.36
CA ASN A 227 -11.66 -19.66 25.15
C ASN A 227 -12.57 -18.42 25.14
N GLU A 228 -12.61 -17.62 26.21
CA GLU A 228 -13.56 -16.50 26.32
C GLU A 228 -13.36 -15.49 25.19
N LEU A 229 -12.12 -15.16 24.86
CA LEU A 229 -11.81 -14.23 23.77
C LEU A 229 -11.99 -14.88 22.37
N ILE A 230 -11.83 -16.20 22.28
CA ILE A 230 -12.14 -16.96 21.05
C ILE A 230 -13.63 -16.94 20.77
N GLU A 231 -14.46 -17.10 21.81
CA GLU A 231 -15.92 -17.02 21.75
C GLU A 231 -16.40 -15.59 21.48
N TYR A 232 -15.75 -14.60 22.12
CA TYR A 232 -16.01 -13.17 21.90
C TYR A 232 -15.90 -12.78 20.43
N PHE A 233 -14.86 -13.26 19.74
CA PHE A 233 -14.62 -13.04 18.30
C PHE A 233 -15.04 -14.22 17.43
N SER A 234 -16.00 -15.03 17.88
CA SER A 234 -16.38 -16.28 17.21
C SER A 234 -16.85 -16.07 15.78
N VAL A 235 -16.34 -16.90 14.87
CA VAL A 235 -16.81 -16.94 13.46
C VAL A 235 -18.31 -17.22 13.32
N HIS A 236 -18.94 -17.84 14.31
CA HIS A 236 -20.38 -18.11 14.29
C HIS A 236 -21.24 -16.86 14.46
N GLN A 237 -20.67 -15.75 14.93
CA GLN A 237 -21.38 -14.46 15.01
C GLN A 237 -21.47 -13.76 13.65
N HIS A 238 -20.81 -14.30 12.62
CA HIS A 238 -20.66 -13.64 11.32
C HIS A 238 -21.32 -14.39 10.18
N ASN A 239 -21.78 -13.63 9.18
CA ASN A 239 -22.36 -14.20 7.97
C ASN A 239 -21.26 -14.68 7.02
N ARG A 240 -20.91 -15.98 7.10
CA ARG A 240 -19.87 -16.62 6.28
C ARG A 240 -19.99 -16.33 4.78
N SER A 241 -21.20 -16.31 4.23
CA SER A 241 -21.40 -16.06 2.79
C SER A 241 -20.91 -14.68 2.32
N ARG A 242 -20.81 -13.70 3.24
CA ARG A 242 -20.34 -12.35 2.95
C ARG A 242 -18.82 -12.23 3.04
N ILE A 243 -18.19 -13.01 3.92
CA ILE A 243 -16.78 -12.89 4.28
C ILE A 243 -15.87 -13.99 3.69
N ALA A 244 -16.46 -15.07 3.16
CA ALA A 244 -15.73 -16.19 2.58
C ALA A 244 -15.93 -16.19 1.05
N LYS A 245 -14.91 -15.74 0.30
CA LYS A 245 -14.97 -15.66 -1.16
C LYS A 245 -13.83 -16.46 -1.78
N SER A 246 -14.14 -17.59 -2.41
CA SER A 246 -13.13 -18.48 -3.02
C SER A 246 -12.28 -17.80 -4.10
N LYS A 247 -12.76 -16.72 -4.73
CA LYS A 247 -11.92 -15.93 -5.67
C LYS A 247 -10.71 -15.24 -5.01
N TYR A 248 -10.74 -15.02 -3.69
CA TYR A 248 -9.65 -14.41 -2.93
C TYR A 248 -8.85 -15.40 -2.11
N CYS A 249 -9.36 -16.63 -1.96
CA CYS A 249 -8.60 -17.79 -1.54
C CYS A 249 -9.23 -19.06 -2.11
N ALA A 250 -8.68 -19.55 -3.22
CA ALA A 250 -9.21 -20.74 -3.89
C ALA A 250 -8.90 -22.01 -3.10
N ASP A 251 -9.73 -23.04 -3.27
CA ASP A 251 -9.53 -24.31 -2.59
C ASP A 251 -8.14 -24.89 -2.92
N GLY A 252 -7.44 -25.35 -1.87
CA GLY A 252 -6.08 -25.86 -1.98
C GLY A 252 -4.98 -24.80 -2.06
N VAL A 253 -5.32 -23.51 -2.20
CA VAL A 253 -4.36 -22.40 -2.14
C VAL A 253 -4.29 -21.88 -0.71
N GLY A 254 -3.09 -21.76 -0.13
CA GLY A 254 -2.94 -21.20 1.22
C GLY A 254 -3.67 -22.00 2.31
N GLY A 255 -3.91 -23.29 2.08
CA GLY A 255 -4.71 -24.14 2.97
C GLY A 255 -6.18 -23.80 2.98
N CYS A 256 -6.71 -23.14 1.95
CA CYS A 256 -8.11 -22.74 1.91
C CYS A 256 -9.06 -23.85 1.48
N LEU A 257 -10.28 -23.71 1.98
CA LEU A 257 -11.49 -24.43 1.63
C LEU A 257 -12.66 -23.44 1.74
N ASP A 258 -13.44 -23.30 0.66
CA ASP A 258 -14.60 -22.41 0.56
C ASP A 258 -14.29 -20.94 0.90
N GLY A 259 -13.11 -20.44 0.48
CA GLY A 259 -12.72 -19.04 0.70
C GLY A 259 -12.25 -18.73 2.13
N CYS A 260 -12.02 -19.74 2.97
CA CYS A 260 -11.39 -19.59 4.28
C CYS A 260 -10.29 -20.63 4.50
N SER A 261 -9.33 -20.36 5.38
CA SER A 261 -8.41 -21.35 5.96
C SER A 261 -8.56 -21.35 7.48
N LYS A 262 -7.90 -22.28 8.18
CA LYS A 262 -7.93 -22.31 9.65
C LYS A 262 -6.64 -22.87 10.22
N SER A 263 -6.32 -22.48 11.46
CA SER A 263 -5.18 -23.02 12.19
C SER A 263 -5.42 -24.47 12.63
N HIS A 264 -4.36 -25.20 12.94
CA HIS A 264 -4.51 -26.54 13.51
C HIS A 264 -5.26 -26.52 14.85
N ALA A 265 -4.97 -25.53 15.69
CA ALA A 265 -5.68 -25.32 16.95
C ALA A 265 -7.19 -25.14 16.73
N CYS A 266 -7.61 -24.49 15.63
CA CYS A 266 -9.03 -24.39 15.28
C CYS A 266 -9.65 -25.75 14.97
N THR A 267 -8.97 -26.61 14.20
CA THR A 267 -9.42 -27.99 13.96
C THR A 267 -9.64 -28.76 15.26
N LEU A 268 -8.72 -28.62 16.21
CA LEU A 268 -8.83 -29.28 17.52
C LEU A 268 -9.98 -28.71 18.37
N ASN A 269 -10.26 -27.40 18.26
CA ASN A 269 -11.34 -26.75 18.99
C ASN A 269 -12.71 -27.14 18.43
N GLU A 270 -12.87 -27.13 17.11
CA GLU A 270 -14.10 -27.57 16.44
C GLU A 270 -14.41 -29.05 16.72
N ALA A 271 -13.38 -29.90 16.80
CA ALA A 271 -13.55 -31.31 17.20
C ALA A 271 -14.12 -31.49 18.63
N GLN A 272 -14.00 -30.46 19.48
CA GLN A 272 -14.61 -30.40 20.81
C GLN A 272 -15.95 -29.64 20.82
N GLY A 273 -16.48 -29.25 19.66
CA GLY A 273 -17.69 -28.45 19.55
C GLY A 273 -17.52 -26.98 19.93
N LYS A 274 -16.29 -26.47 19.99
CA LYS A 274 -15.97 -25.09 20.36
C LYS A 274 -15.70 -24.23 19.12
N PRO A 275 -16.02 -22.93 19.14
CA PRO A 275 -15.81 -22.05 17.99
C PRO A 275 -14.33 -21.71 17.79
N CYS A 276 -14.05 -21.10 16.65
CA CYS A 276 -12.78 -20.45 16.38
C CYS A 276 -12.97 -18.94 16.23
N MET A 277 -11.92 -18.19 16.54
CA MET A 277 -11.86 -16.76 16.33
C MET A 277 -11.88 -16.46 14.83
N LEU A 278 -12.79 -15.59 14.37
CA LEU A 278 -12.73 -15.05 13.02
C LEU A 278 -11.56 -14.07 12.90
N VAL A 279 -10.76 -14.25 11.87
CA VAL A 279 -9.81 -13.27 11.37
C VAL A 279 -10.16 -12.95 9.92
N LEU A 280 -10.71 -11.76 9.70
CA LEU A 280 -11.07 -11.34 8.35
C LEU A 280 -9.82 -10.89 7.59
N ASN A 281 -9.62 -11.39 6.38
CA ASN A 281 -8.48 -11.08 5.52
C ASN A 281 -8.95 -10.49 4.18
N MET A 282 -8.11 -9.67 3.56
CA MET A 282 -8.40 -9.11 2.24
C MET A 282 -8.23 -10.20 1.18
N ARG A 283 -6.99 -10.63 0.92
CA ARG A 283 -6.65 -11.65 -0.09
C ARG A 283 -5.55 -12.55 0.44
N TRP A 284 -5.52 -13.79 -0.04
CA TRP A 284 -4.43 -14.71 0.25
C TRP A 284 -3.05 -14.17 -0.19
N ALA A 285 -3.01 -13.47 -1.32
CA ALA A 285 -1.76 -13.03 -1.94
C ALA A 285 -1.06 -11.88 -1.19
N TYR A 286 -1.70 -11.26 -0.19
CA TYR A 286 -1.08 -10.22 0.64
C TYR A 286 -0.45 -10.85 1.88
N ASP A 287 0.84 -10.56 2.10
CA ASP A 287 1.69 -11.20 3.10
C ASP A 287 1.44 -12.72 3.27
N PRO A 288 1.60 -13.50 2.18
CA PRO A 288 1.08 -14.85 2.10
C PRO A 288 1.46 -15.72 3.29
N GLY A 289 0.44 -16.16 4.04
CA GLY A 289 0.59 -17.10 5.14
C GLY A 289 1.22 -16.57 6.42
N TYR A 290 1.66 -15.31 6.46
CA TYR A 290 2.41 -14.79 7.61
C TYR A 290 1.53 -14.68 8.87
N LEU A 291 0.38 -13.99 8.80
CA LEU A 291 -0.54 -13.91 9.95
C LEU A 291 -1.10 -15.27 10.35
N GLN A 292 -1.42 -16.12 9.36
CA GLN A 292 -1.93 -17.46 9.59
C GLN A 292 -0.91 -18.32 10.34
N ALA A 293 0.37 -18.23 9.96
CA ALA A 293 1.46 -18.93 10.61
C ALA A 293 1.71 -18.41 12.04
N ILE A 294 1.71 -17.09 12.27
CA ILE A 294 1.84 -16.52 13.63
C ILE A 294 0.80 -17.15 14.56
N MET A 295 -0.47 -17.12 14.15
CA MET A 295 -1.56 -17.64 14.98
C MET A 295 -1.48 -19.15 15.18
N SER A 296 -1.14 -19.88 14.12
CA SER A 296 -1.00 -21.34 14.19
C SER A 296 0.15 -21.75 15.11
N ASN A 297 1.31 -21.10 15.00
CA ASN A 297 2.50 -21.41 15.79
C ASN A 297 2.38 -20.95 17.25
N ASN A 298 1.50 -19.99 17.54
CA ASN A 298 1.12 -19.61 18.90
C ASN A 298 -0.12 -20.36 19.42
N ASN A 299 -0.56 -21.43 18.74
CA ASN A 299 -1.68 -22.30 19.13
C ASN A 299 -3.04 -21.57 19.32
N VAL A 300 -3.29 -20.50 18.57
CA VAL A 300 -4.57 -19.77 18.63
C VAL A 300 -5.60 -20.44 17.71
N PRO A 301 -6.79 -20.82 18.20
CA PRO A 301 -7.90 -21.33 17.38
C PRO A 301 -8.47 -20.24 16.46
N ALA A 302 -7.87 -20.07 15.28
CA ALA A 302 -8.20 -19.01 14.34
C ALA A 302 -8.78 -19.57 13.03
N TYR A 303 -9.77 -18.87 12.50
CA TYR A 303 -10.47 -19.14 11.26
C TYR A 303 -10.34 -17.91 10.34
N PHE A 304 -9.59 -18.06 9.25
CA PHE A 304 -9.20 -16.97 8.37
C PHE A 304 -10.10 -16.94 7.15
N CYS A 305 -10.94 -15.92 7.00
CA CYS A 305 -11.81 -15.80 5.82
C CYS A 305 -11.41 -14.63 4.94
N PHE A 306 -11.50 -14.81 3.62
CA PHE A 306 -10.99 -13.86 2.62
C PHE A 306 -12.14 -13.18 1.86
N ALA A 307 -12.29 -11.87 2.06
CA ALA A 307 -13.43 -11.09 1.54
C ALA A 307 -13.07 -10.11 0.42
N GLY A 308 -11.79 -9.94 0.10
CA GLY A 308 -11.27 -8.88 -0.75
C GLY A 308 -11.08 -7.59 0.03
N ASP A 309 -10.38 -6.63 -0.55
CA ASP A 309 -10.05 -5.32 0.05
C ASP A 309 -11.33 -4.58 0.47
N SER A 310 -12.21 -4.29 -0.50
CA SER A 310 -13.47 -3.60 -0.26
C SER A 310 -14.46 -4.40 0.59
N GLY A 311 -14.47 -5.73 0.42
CA GLY A 311 -15.35 -6.62 1.19
C GLY A 311 -14.97 -6.66 2.67
N LEU A 312 -13.66 -6.72 2.97
CA LEU A 312 -13.16 -6.66 4.34
C LEU A 312 -13.48 -5.30 4.97
N GLN A 313 -13.08 -4.20 4.31
CA GLN A 313 -13.23 -2.85 4.86
C GLN A 313 -14.71 -2.52 5.14
N ALA A 314 -15.61 -2.81 4.18
CA ALA A 314 -17.04 -2.58 4.37
C ALA A 314 -17.62 -3.41 5.53
N TYR A 315 -17.20 -4.68 5.67
CA TYR A 315 -17.71 -5.55 6.72
C TYR A 315 -17.21 -5.16 8.11
N VAL A 316 -15.96 -4.69 8.23
CA VAL A 316 -15.44 -4.12 9.48
C VAL A 316 -16.22 -2.87 9.88
N VAL A 317 -16.48 -1.95 8.95
CA VAL A 317 -17.26 -0.72 9.22
C VAL A 317 -18.68 -1.05 9.65
N GLU A 318 -19.35 -1.98 8.96
CA GLU A 318 -20.69 -2.41 9.35
C GLU A 318 -20.70 -3.07 10.73
N THR A 319 -19.74 -3.95 11.02
CA THR A 319 -19.63 -4.59 12.34
C THR A 319 -19.41 -3.55 13.43
N MET A 320 -18.58 -2.52 13.17
CA MET A 320 -18.37 -1.40 14.06
C MET A 320 -19.65 -0.58 14.29
N GLN A 321 -20.42 -0.28 13.24
CA GLN A 321 -21.69 0.44 13.35
C GLN A 321 -22.74 -0.34 14.14
N ASN A 322 -22.73 -1.67 14.01
CA ASN A 322 -23.61 -2.59 14.73
C ASN A 322 -23.11 -2.95 16.14
N GLN A 323 -22.06 -2.28 16.65
CA GLN A 323 -21.47 -2.56 17.97
C GLN A 323 -21.03 -4.01 18.16
N GLY A 324 -20.61 -4.68 17.08
CA GLY A 324 -20.15 -6.06 17.07
C GLY A 324 -18.67 -6.22 17.41
N ALA A 325 -18.23 -7.47 17.49
CA ALA A 325 -16.84 -7.86 17.69
C ALA A 325 -16.23 -8.35 16.38
N ILE A 326 -15.03 -7.89 16.05
CA ILE A 326 -14.30 -8.39 14.87
C ILE A 326 -12.79 -8.28 15.03
N THR A 327 -12.07 -9.22 14.43
CA THR A 327 -10.64 -9.08 14.19
C THR A 327 -10.34 -9.19 12.70
N PHE A 328 -9.33 -8.47 12.23
CA PHE A 328 -9.03 -8.36 10.81
C PHE A 328 -7.55 -8.08 10.55
N TYR A 329 -7.08 -8.52 9.40
CA TYR A 329 -5.78 -8.16 8.84
C TYR A 329 -5.88 -6.84 8.07
N HIS A 330 -4.92 -5.95 8.28
CA HIS A 330 -4.73 -4.74 7.47
C HIS A 330 -3.28 -4.27 7.53
N TYR A 331 -2.95 -3.19 6.83
CA TYR A 331 -1.66 -2.51 6.89
C TYR A 331 -1.83 -0.99 7.04
N GLU A 332 -0.77 -0.37 7.56
CA GLU A 332 -0.61 1.08 7.65
C GLU A 332 0.68 1.48 6.94
N PRO A 333 0.75 2.64 6.26
CA PRO A 333 -0.33 3.60 6.02
C PRO A 333 -1.35 3.11 4.98
N ASP A 334 -2.65 3.37 5.23
CA ASP A 334 -3.74 3.15 4.27
C ASP A 334 -4.93 4.06 4.59
N MET A 335 -5.72 4.43 3.57
CA MET A 335 -6.90 5.29 3.73
C MET A 335 -7.92 4.71 4.70
N PHE A 336 -8.05 3.39 4.80
CA PHE A 336 -8.96 2.76 5.75
C PHE A 336 -8.68 3.16 7.21
N HIS A 337 -7.41 3.31 7.57
CA HIS A 337 -6.99 3.76 8.91
C HIS A 337 -7.17 5.27 9.10
N ILE A 338 -7.06 6.05 8.03
CA ILE A 338 -7.28 7.50 8.03
C ILE A 338 -8.77 7.83 8.19
N ASP A 339 -9.64 7.18 7.41
CA ASP A 339 -11.08 7.38 7.45
C ASP A 339 -11.69 6.92 8.78
N ASN A 340 -11.05 5.96 9.45
CA ASN A 340 -11.46 5.42 10.74
C ASN A 340 -10.46 5.76 11.84
N ALA A 341 -9.89 6.98 11.79
CA ALA A 341 -8.89 7.44 12.74
C ALA A 341 -9.32 7.21 14.20
N GLY A 342 -8.46 6.53 14.97
CA GLY A 342 -8.71 6.23 16.38
C GLY A 342 -9.79 5.17 16.64
N LYS A 343 -10.30 4.46 15.63
CA LYS A 343 -11.30 3.38 15.81
C LYS A 343 -10.70 2.00 15.95
N PHE A 344 -9.48 1.79 15.49
CA PHE A 344 -8.81 0.48 15.52
C PHE A 344 -7.72 0.41 16.60
N ALA A 345 -7.54 -0.80 17.13
CA ALA A 345 -6.44 -1.20 18.00
C ALA A 345 -5.67 -2.33 17.32
N ARG A 346 -4.34 -2.25 17.31
CA ARG A 346 -3.49 -3.35 16.85
C ARG A 346 -3.43 -4.42 17.93
N ILE A 347 -3.65 -5.67 17.56
CA ILE A 347 -3.41 -6.82 18.42
C ILE A 347 -1.90 -7.11 18.40
N LEU A 348 -1.26 -6.94 19.55
CA LEU A 348 0.17 -7.14 19.72
C LEU A 348 0.46 -8.64 19.82
N TRP A 349 1.19 -9.17 18.85
CA TRP A 349 1.79 -10.51 18.85
C TRP A 349 3.18 -10.49 19.52
N PRO A 350 3.86 -11.65 19.74
CA PRO A 350 5.24 -11.64 20.19
C PRO A 350 6.08 -10.68 19.34
N LEU A 351 6.92 -9.87 19.99
CA LEU A 351 7.61 -8.77 19.30
C LEU A 351 8.43 -9.31 18.11
N PRO A 352 8.51 -8.56 16.99
CA PRO A 352 9.27 -8.98 15.83
C PRO A 352 10.74 -9.24 16.19
N ASP A 353 11.21 -10.45 15.91
CA ASP A 353 12.63 -10.82 15.95
C ASP A 353 13.12 -11.00 14.51
N PRO A 354 14.08 -10.19 14.02
CA PRO A 354 14.60 -10.32 12.66
C PRO A 354 15.08 -11.73 12.29
N ALA A 355 15.61 -12.49 13.25
CA ALA A 355 16.07 -13.86 13.02
C ALA A 355 14.90 -14.83 12.79
N ILE A 356 13.72 -14.55 13.33
CA ILE A 356 12.50 -15.34 13.10
C ILE A 356 11.77 -14.82 11.85
N VAL A 357 11.65 -13.50 11.69
CA VAL A 357 10.99 -12.88 10.53
C VAL A 357 11.59 -13.39 9.21
N VAL A 358 12.92 -13.49 9.11
CA VAL A 358 13.61 -13.95 7.88
C VAL A 358 13.34 -15.42 7.54
N THR A 359 12.79 -16.20 8.48
CA THR A 359 12.44 -17.61 8.26
C THR A 359 11.05 -17.80 7.67
N ALA A 360 10.26 -16.74 7.53
CA ALA A 360 8.94 -16.81 6.93
C ALA A 360 9.03 -17.35 5.49
N THR A 361 8.29 -18.43 5.21
CA THR A 361 8.35 -19.11 3.91
C THR A 361 7.43 -18.49 2.85
N GLY A 362 6.55 -17.56 3.25
CA GLY A 362 5.54 -16.99 2.35
C GLY A 362 4.45 -18.00 1.97
N THR A 363 4.21 -19.01 2.82
CA THR A 363 3.25 -20.09 2.58
C THR A 363 2.44 -20.38 3.84
N PHE A 364 1.30 -21.06 3.66
CA PHE A 364 0.47 -21.61 4.73
C PHE A 364 -0.39 -22.75 4.16
N GLY A 365 -0.77 -23.70 5.00
CA GLY A 365 -1.62 -24.82 4.58
C GLY A 365 -0.93 -25.85 3.70
N GLU A 366 0.40 -25.92 3.78
CA GLU A 366 1.26 -26.84 3.03
C GLU A 366 0.89 -28.30 3.27
N LEU A 367 0.32 -28.58 4.44
CA LEU A 367 -0.14 -29.91 4.86
C LEU A 367 -1.66 -30.09 4.73
N GLY A 368 -2.36 -29.14 4.09
CA GLY A 368 -3.81 -29.14 3.89
C GLY A 368 -4.61 -28.32 4.91
N TYR A 369 -5.91 -28.22 4.67
CA TYR A 369 -6.85 -27.41 5.46
C TYR A 369 -6.87 -27.81 6.95
N GLY A 370 -6.58 -26.85 7.82
CA GLY A 370 -6.61 -27.05 9.28
C GLY A 370 -5.51 -27.95 9.85
N LYS A 371 -4.42 -28.15 9.11
CA LYS A 371 -3.23 -28.86 9.59
C LYS A 371 -2.16 -27.87 10.07
N ASN A 372 -1.11 -28.40 10.68
CA ASN A 372 0.06 -27.59 11.05
C ASN A 372 0.67 -26.94 9.80
N THR A 373 1.23 -25.75 9.96
CA THR A 373 2.02 -25.11 8.91
C THR A 373 3.49 -25.47 9.04
N THR A 374 4.19 -25.47 7.91
CA THR A 374 5.66 -25.54 7.88
C THR A 374 6.32 -24.17 7.88
N ASN A 375 5.54 -23.08 7.78
CA ASN A 375 6.04 -21.72 7.93
C ASN A 375 6.36 -21.45 9.40
N PRO A 376 7.64 -21.27 9.77
CA PRO A 376 8.08 -21.26 11.18
C PRO A 376 7.80 -19.93 11.92
N VAL A 377 7.32 -18.90 11.22
CA VAL A 377 7.18 -17.57 11.82
C VAL A 377 6.14 -17.55 12.95
N SER A 378 6.52 -17.00 14.10
CA SER A 378 5.70 -16.96 15.32
C SER A 378 5.66 -15.59 15.99
N VAL A 379 6.22 -14.56 15.33
CA VAL A 379 6.35 -13.19 15.83
C VAL A 379 5.61 -12.20 14.93
N ASP A 380 5.22 -11.06 15.48
CA ASP A 380 4.48 -10.01 14.78
C ASP A 380 5.23 -9.52 13.52
N TYR A 381 4.50 -8.83 12.65
CA TYR A 381 5.07 -8.11 11.53
C TYR A 381 6.05 -7.02 12.02
N PRO A 382 7.28 -6.98 11.48
CA PRO A 382 8.17 -5.85 11.71
C PRO A 382 7.59 -4.59 11.08
N GLN A 383 7.97 -3.44 11.63
CA GLN A 383 7.89 -2.20 10.88
C GLN A 383 8.98 -2.23 9.80
N GLU A 384 8.61 -1.99 8.54
CA GLU A 384 9.59 -1.88 7.46
C GLU A 384 9.68 -0.45 6.96
N ASN A 385 10.90 0.03 6.72
CA ASN A 385 11.10 1.28 5.98
C ASN A 385 10.77 1.00 4.52
N LEU A 386 9.81 1.74 3.98
CA LEU A 386 9.46 1.60 2.58
C LEU A 386 10.58 2.20 1.73
N MET A 387 10.80 1.60 0.56
CA MET A 387 11.92 1.95 -0.29
C MET A 387 11.41 2.50 -1.61
N LYS A 388 12.11 3.47 -2.17
CA LYS A 388 11.98 3.82 -3.59
C LYS A 388 13.10 3.14 -4.36
N ILE A 389 12.80 2.69 -5.57
CA ILE A 389 13.75 2.02 -6.45
C ILE A 389 13.82 2.80 -7.75
N TYR A 390 15.02 3.04 -8.27
CA TYR A 390 15.19 3.76 -9.52
C TYR A 390 16.28 3.15 -10.40
N SER A 391 16.16 3.34 -11.71
CA SER A 391 17.09 2.76 -12.70
C SER A 391 18.46 3.42 -12.61
N ASN A 392 19.53 2.62 -12.72
CA ASN A 392 20.90 3.12 -12.77
C ASN A 392 21.21 3.94 -14.03
N ILE A 393 20.35 3.89 -15.06
CA ILE A 393 20.46 4.75 -16.24
C ILE A 393 20.37 6.23 -15.87
N LEU A 394 19.66 6.57 -14.80
CA LEU A 394 19.56 7.95 -14.30
C LEU A 394 20.90 8.52 -13.84
N ARG A 395 21.92 7.69 -13.59
CA ARG A 395 23.27 8.14 -13.19
C ARG A 395 23.98 8.95 -14.27
N ASN A 396 23.49 8.91 -15.52
CA ASN A 396 23.99 9.77 -16.60
C ASN A 396 23.50 11.23 -16.47
N ASP A 397 22.56 11.49 -15.56
CA ASP A 397 22.05 12.82 -15.21
C ASP A 397 22.25 13.04 -13.70
N ASP A 398 23.36 13.69 -13.33
CA ASP A 398 23.71 13.93 -11.93
C ASP A 398 22.61 14.67 -11.17
N PHE A 399 21.87 15.56 -11.83
CA PHE A 399 20.80 16.33 -11.20
C PHE A 399 19.60 15.46 -10.89
N LEU A 400 19.15 14.66 -11.85
CA LEU A 400 18.02 13.76 -11.69
C LEU A 400 18.33 12.62 -10.71
N SER A 401 19.54 12.04 -10.80
CA SER A 401 20.04 11.05 -9.84
C SER A 401 20.10 11.61 -8.42
N HIS A 402 20.61 12.83 -8.25
CA HIS A 402 20.65 13.50 -6.95
C HIS A 402 19.25 13.77 -6.40
N TYR A 403 18.32 14.27 -7.23
CA TYR A 403 16.94 14.50 -6.83
C TYR A 403 16.26 13.20 -6.36
N VAL A 404 16.27 12.16 -7.21
CA VAL A 404 15.59 10.90 -6.90
C VAL A 404 16.18 10.27 -5.64
N ASN A 405 17.50 10.34 -5.44
CA ASN A 405 18.15 9.85 -4.23
C ASN A 405 17.72 10.65 -2.98
N LYS A 406 17.68 11.98 -3.05
CA LYS A 406 17.45 12.85 -1.89
C LYS A 406 15.99 13.08 -1.52
N LEU A 407 15.05 12.95 -2.46
CA LEU A 407 13.63 13.22 -2.17
C LEU A 407 13.09 12.22 -1.15
N VAL A 408 12.75 12.69 0.04
CA VAL A 408 12.10 11.86 1.05
C VAL A 408 10.83 12.55 1.52
N LEU A 409 9.80 11.76 1.79
CA LEU A 409 8.57 12.18 2.44
C LEU A 409 8.57 11.59 3.84
N THR A 410 8.43 12.43 4.87
CA THR A 410 8.37 11.92 6.24
C THR A 410 7.04 11.21 6.48
N GLN A 411 6.97 10.40 7.54
CA GLN A 411 5.71 9.80 7.98
C GLN A 411 4.61 10.86 8.14
N LEU A 412 4.95 12.01 8.73
CA LEU A 412 4.01 13.11 8.94
C LEU A 412 3.51 13.70 7.62
N ASP A 413 4.39 13.87 6.63
CA ASP A 413 4.02 14.40 5.32
C ASP A 413 2.98 13.50 4.65
N VAL A 414 3.25 12.20 4.58
CA VAL A 414 2.35 11.24 3.91
C VAL A 414 1.02 11.12 4.66
N THR A 415 1.04 11.01 5.98
CA THR A 415 -0.22 10.95 6.76
C THR A 415 -1.04 12.22 6.63
N THR A 416 -0.40 13.39 6.55
CA THR A 416 -1.10 14.67 6.36
C THR A 416 -1.70 14.76 4.96
N MET A 417 -0.94 14.38 3.92
CA MET A 417 -1.44 14.38 2.55
C MET A 417 -2.59 13.39 2.34
N MET A 418 -2.52 12.19 2.93
CA MET A 418 -3.65 11.25 2.90
C MET A 418 -4.87 11.79 3.65
N ALA A 419 -4.69 12.44 4.81
CA ALA A 419 -5.81 13.05 5.53
C ALA A 419 -6.44 14.21 4.74
N ASP A 420 -5.65 15.00 4.02
CA ASP A 420 -6.17 16.06 3.15
C ASP A 420 -6.86 15.48 1.91
N MET A 421 -6.34 14.38 1.36
CA MET A 421 -7.01 13.60 0.32
C MET A 421 -8.38 13.08 0.79
N ALA A 422 -8.46 12.51 2.00
CA ALA A 422 -9.73 12.06 2.60
C ALA A 422 -10.74 13.20 2.72
N LYS A 423 -10.32 14.37 3.24
CA LYS A 423 -11.19 15.56 3.33
C LYS A 423 -11.67 16.03 1.98
N PHE A 424 -10.77 16.07 0.99
CA PHE A 424 -11.11 16.49 -0.37
C PHE A 424 -12.16 15.55 -0.97
N GLN A 425 -11.93 14.23 -0.90
CA GLN A 425 -12.87 13.21 -1.38
C GLN A 425 -14.24 13.30 -0.71
N ALA A 426 -14.29 13.54 0.60
CA ALA A 426 -15.56 13.71 1.33
C ALA A 426 -16.34 14.98 0.91
N SER A 427 -15.64 16.01 0.41
CA SER A 427 -16.25 17.27 -0.02
C SER A 427 -16.58 17.33 -1.52
N SER A 428 -16.08 16.38 -2.29
CA SER A 428 -16.25 16.31 -3.74
C SER A 428 -17.55 15.61 -4.10
N THR A 429 -18.30 16.14 -5.07
CA THR A 429 -19.40 15.42 -5.74
C THR A 429 -18.93 14.62 -6.95
N GLU A 430 -17.66 14.75 -7.33
CA GLU A 430 -17.07 13.91 -8.37
C GLU A 430 -16.63 12.58 -7.77
N PRO A 431 -16.84 11.44 -8.48
CA PRO A 431 -16.31 10.15 -8.05
C PRO A 431 -14.82 10.31 -7.73
N ALA A 432 -14.35 9.69 -6.65
CA ALA A 432 -12.94 9.65 -6.31
C ALA A 432 -12.17 8.83 -7.36
N ASN A 433 -11.93 9.47 -8.50
CA ASN A 433 -10.96 9.06 -9.50
C ASN A 433 -9.78 10.00 -9.29
N PHE A 434 -8.66 9.45 -8.85
CA PHE A 434 -7.39 10.01 -9.30
C PHE A 434 -7.12 9.51 -10.72
#